data_AF-A0A841VC93-F1
#
_entry.id   AF-A0A841VC93-F1
#
_cell.length_a   1.000
_cell.length_b   1.000
_cell.length_c   1.000
_cell.angle_alpha   90.00
_cell.angle_beta   90.00
_cell.angle_gamma   90.00
#
_symmetry.space_group_name_H-M   'P 1'
#
loop_
_entity.id
_entity.type
_entity.pdbx_description
1 polymer ?
#
loop_
_entity_poly.entity_id
_entity_poly.type
_entity_poly.pdbx_seq_one_letter_code
_entity_poly.pdbx_strand_id
1 'polypeptide(L)'
;MSQIEIVEIIEQIKQEIQVNANGQGKASVRAAARLAGVDEKAIRSSLDSAELKPSRLAIILAEHGFHPAELREWKTNGIPDIAIAIILDYYAHEAGRYCTKQARLVCKAFNTIGVRAWIQDILGWVKPPTVQQPQSPIEIILQNAQNLVAIAQQLFEQDCRQRELEQAILAQQNLNQQLQHRLKAVEVEQDRVNTPCGHKYSVVGFANLQGLEISVKEAGAKGRKASALCRKQGIEIERIHDPRFGKVGLYPESILVEVFKAEHN
;
A
#
# COMPACT_ATOMS: atom_id res chain seq x y z
N MET A 1 -15.84 -12.38 33.56
CA MET A 1 -14.38 -12.54 33.46
C MET A 1 -13.86 -11.44 32.56
N SER A 2 -13.21 -10.44 33.14
CA SER A 2 -12.69 -9.26 32.45
C SER A 2 -11.24 -9.51 31.98
N GLN A 3 -10.70 -8.70 31.08
CA GLN A 3 -9.28 -8.80 30.67
C GLN A 3 -8.31 -8.62 31.86
N ILE A 4 -8.73 -7.90 32.90
CA ILE A 4 -7.97 -7.64 34.12
C ILE A 4 -7.71 -8.95 34.89
N GLU A 5 -8.68 -9.86 34.94
CA GLU A 5 -8.53 -11.16 35.62
C GLU A 5 -7.55 -12.10 34.91
N ILE A 6 -7.35 -11.95 33.59
CA ILE A 6 -6.39 -12.77 32.84
C ILE A 6 -4.95 -12.35 33.20
N VAL A 7 -4.69 -11.04 33.32
CA VAL A 7 -3.34 -10.52 33.64
C VAL A 7 -2.88 -11.01 35.02
N GLU A 8 -3.77 -11.04 36.01
CA GLU A 8 -3.47 -11.57 37.34
C GLU A 8 -3.13 -13.06 37.32
N ILE A 9 -3.83 -13.85 36.50
CA ILE A 9 -3.55 -15.27 36.32
C ILE A 9 -2.18 -15.47 35.65
N ILE A 10 -1.82 -14.61 34.70
CA ILE A 10 -0.51 -14.65 34.01
C ILE A 10 0.64 -14.45 35.01
N GLU A 11 0.54 -13.48 35.92
CA GLU A 11 1.55 -13.26 36.96
C GLU A 11 1.67 -14.46 37.91
N GLN A 12 0.54 -15.09 38.27
CA GLN A 12 0.53 -16.25 39.16
C GLN A 12 1.15 -17.51 38.55
N ILE A 13 1.17 -17.64 37.22
CA ILE A 13 1.72 -18.82 36.53
C ILE A 13 3.14 -18.59 35.98
N LYS A 14 3.68 -17.37 36.08
CA LYS A 14 5.00 -17.02 35.53
C LYS A 14 6.11 -17.92 36.05
N GLN A 15 6.07 -18.29 37.33
CA GLN A 15 7.04 -19.20 37.96
C GLN A 15 6.84 -20.68 37.56
N GLU A 16 5.73 -21.00 36.92
CA GLU A 16 5.33 -22.35 36.52
C GLU A 16 5.55 -22.61 35.02
N ILE A 17 6.12 -21.64 34.29
CA ILE A 17 6.43 -21.71 32.86
C ILE A 17 7.96 -21.64 32.68
N GLN A 18 8.47 -22.40 31.72
CA GLN A 18 9.89 -22.48 31.39
C GLN A 18 10.08 -22.44 29.88
N VAL A 19 11.23 -21.94 29.43
CA VAL A 19 11.66 -21.97 28.02
C VAL A 19 13.04 -22.59 27.93
N ASN A 20 13.22 -23.53 27.02
CA ASN A 20 14.52 -24.14 26.76
C ASN A 20 15.39 -23.28 25.83
N ALA A 21 16.66 -23.66 25.65
CA ALA A 21 17.60 -22.95 24.77
C ALA A 21 17.12 -22.84 23.30
N ASN A 22 16.24 -23.74 22.86
CA ASN A 22 15.68 -23.76 21.50
C ASN A 22 14.42 -22.89 21.36
N GLY A 23 14.00 -22.21 22.42
CA GLY A 23 12.81 -21.36 22.43
C GLY A 23 11.49 -22.13 22.55
N GLN A 24 11.51 -23.42 22.89
CA GLN A 24 10.30 -24.21 23.14
C GLN A 24 9.85 -24.00 24.59
N GLY A 25 8.59 -23.63 24.75
CA GLY A 25 7.97 -23.41 26.04
C GLY A 25 7.45 -24.70 26.66
N LYS A 26 7.49 -24.79 27.99
CA LYS A 26 6.79 -25.78 28.79
C LYS A 26 6.07 -25.09 29.95
N ALA A 27 4.90 -25.58 30.33
CA ALA A 27 4.22 -25.11 31.53
C ALA A 27 3.84 -26.28 32.44
N SER A 28 3.75 -26.03 33.74
CA SER A 28 3.29 -27.03 34.70
C SER A 28 1.82 -27.46 34.40
N VAL A 29 1.41 -28.63 34.88
CA VAL A 29 0.00 -29.07 34.79
C VAL A 29 -0.93 -28.09 35.51
N ARG A 30 -0.45 -27.49 36.60
CA ARG A 30 -1.19 -26.49 37.37
C ARG A 30 -1.35 -25.19 36.60
N ALA A 31 -0.31 -24.74 35.89
CA ALA A 31 -0.36 -23.57 35.03
C ALA A 31 -1.36 -23.76 33.90
N ALA A 32 -1.35 -24.93 33.24
CA ALA A 32 -2.32 -25.27 32.21
C ALA A 32 -3.77 -25.31 32.77
N ALA A 33 -3.95 -25.88 33.97
CA ALA A 33 -5.25 -25.93 34.64
C ALA A 33 -5.77 -24.53 34.99
N ARG A 34 -4.89 -23.68 35.55
CA ARG A 34 -5.20 -22.29 35.83
C ARG A 34 -5.57 -21.55 34.56
N LEU A 35 -4.80 -21.64 33.48
CA LEU A 35 -5.11 -21.00 32.20
C LEU A 35 -6.46 -21.47 31.63
N ALA A 36 -6.74 -22.77 31.70
CA ALA A 36 -7.99 -23.35 31.23
C ALA A 36 -9.18 -23.11 32.18
N GLY A 37 -8.97 -22.59 33.39
CA GLY A 37 -10.02 -22.39 34.38
C GLY A 37 -10.63 -23.70 34.90
N VAL A 38 -9.82 -24.76 35.03
CA VAL A 38 -10.24 -26.09 35.50
C VAL A 38 -9.40 -26.57 36.68
N ASP A 39 -9.86 -27.60 37.38
CA ASP A 39 -9.11 -28.23 38.46
C ASP A 39 -7.89 -29.01 37.92
N GLU A 40 -6.75 -28.91 38.61
CA GLU A 40 -5.51 -29.62 38.25
C GLU A 40 -5.73 -31.14 38.10
N LYS A 41 -6.60 -31.74 38.94
CA LYS A 41 -6.95 -33.17 38.87
C LYS A 41 -7.66 -33.54 37.58
N ALA A 42 -8.43 -32.63 36.97
CA ALA A 42 -9.11 -32.88 35.71
C ALA A 42 -8.13 -33.09 34.54
N ILE A 43 -7.06 -32.28 34.51
CA ILE A 43 -5.99 -32.44 33.52
C ILE A 43 -5.16 -33.69 33.85
N ARG A 44 -4.74 -33.88 35.12
CA ARG A 44 -3.94 -35.06 35.52
C ARG A 44 -4.63 -36.37 35.20
N SER A 45 -5.92 -36.50 35.52
CA SER A 45 -6.71 -37.70 35.24
C SER A 45 -6.84 -37.96 33.73
N SER A 46 -6.98 -36.91 32.93
CA SER A 46 -7.00 -37.04 31.47
C SER A 46 -5.68 -37.58 30.93
N LEU A 47 -4.55 -37.05 31.42
CA LEU A 47 -3.20 -37.52 31.04
C LEU A 47 -2.95 -38.98 31.49
N ASP A 48 -3.46 -39.39 32.66
CA ASP A 48 -3.34 -40.77 33.17
C ASP A 48 -4.18 -41.79 32.40
N SER A 49 -5.36 -41.36 31.93
CA SER A 49 -6.31 -42.24 31.28
C SER A 49 -5.85 -42.76 29.91
N ALA A 50 -4.77 -42.20 29.36
CA ALA A 50 -4.32 -42.39 27.98
C ALA A 50 -4.09 -43.86 27.57
N GLU A 51 -3.70 -44.76 28.47
CA GLU A 51 -3.40 -46.16 28.14
C GLU A 51 -4.56 -47.14 28.39
N LEU A 52 -5.34 -46.97 29.47
CA LEU A 52 -6.35 -47.96 29.89
C LEU A 52 -7.75 -47.64 29.38
N LYS A 53 -8.12 -46.34 29.32
CA LYS A 53 -9.40 -45.85 28.80
C LYS A 53 -9.26 -44.36 28.46
N PRO A 54 -8.74 -44.03 27.26
CA PRO A 54 -8.34 -42.66 26.95
C PRO A 54 -9.54 -41.72 27.02
N SER A 55 -9.40 -40.63 27.77
CA SER A 55 -10.37 -39.54 27.76
C SER A 55 -10.41 -38.88 26.37
N ARG A 56 -11.48 -38.14 26.09
CA ARG A 56 -11.59 -37.42 24.81
C ARG A 56 -10.39 -36.49 24.57
N LEU A 57 -9.91 -35.81 25.61
CA LEU A 57 -8.70 -34.99 25.56
C LEU A 57 -7.45 -35.81 25.22
N ALA A 58 -7.27 -36.99 25.82
CA ALA A 58 -6.14 -37.87 25.53
C ALA A 58 -6.16 -38.36 24.07
N ILE A 59 -7.34 -38.63 23.52
CA ILE A 59 -7.51 -38.99 22.10
C ILE A 59 -7.08 -37.83 21.19
N ILE A 60 -7.55 -36.61 21.47
CA ILE A 60 -7.19 -35.42 20.68
C ILE A 60 -5.68 -35.17 20.72
N LEU A 61 -5.04 -35.32 21.89
CA LEU A 61 -3.59 -35.19 22.01
C LEU A 61 -2.85 -36.26 21.17
N ALA A 62 -3.35 -37.49 21.15
CA ALA A 62 -2.78 -38.55 20.32
C ALA A 62 -2.94 -38.29 18.81
N GLU A 63 -4.07 -37.73 18.37
CA GLU A 63 -4.29 -37.29 16.99
C GLU A 63 -3.29 -36.21 16.55
N HIS A 64 -2.83 -35.38 17.50
CA HIS A 64 -1.80 -34.35 17.26
C HIS A 64 -0.37 -34.88 17.41
N GLY A 65 -0.19 -36.21 17.51
CA GLY A 65 1.11 -36.87 17.50
C GLY A 65 1.74 -37.09 18.87
N PHE A 66 1.02 -36.87 19.98
CA PHE A 66 1.55 -37.11 21.33
C PHE A 66 1.24 -38.54 21.81
N HIS A 67 2.27 -39.31 22.15
CA HIS A 67 2.09 -40.70 22.58
C HIS A 67 1.75 -40.82 24.07
N PRO A 68 1.00 -41.87 24.50
CA PRO A 68 0.63 -42.06 25.91
C PRO A 68 1.78 -42.07 26.92
N ALA A 69 2.97 -42.56 26.51
CA ALA A 69 4.18 -42.54 27.33
C ALA A 69 4.62 -41.10 27.65
N GLU A 70 4.57 -40.19 26.68
CA GLU A 70 4.96 -38.78 26.86
C GLU A 70 4.01 -38.06 27.81
N LEU A 71 2.71 -38.35 27.73
CA LEU A 71 1.67 -37.75 28.59
C LEU A 71 1.93 -38.01 30.08
N ARG A 72 2.51 -39.17 30.42
CA ARG A 72 2.90 -39.51 31.80
C ARG A 72 4.06 -38.65 32.29
N GLU A 73 5.02 -38.37 31.42
CA GLU A 73 6.19 -37.57 31.76
C GLU A 73 5.85 -36.10 32.01
N TRP A 74 4.79 -35.57 31.40
CA TRP A 74 4.39 -34.16 31.53
C TRP A 74 4.00 -33.76 32.95
N LYS A 75 3.64 -34.72 33.81
CA LYS A 75 3.41 -34.46 35.24
C LYS A 75 4.62 -33.92 35.96
N THR A 76 5.81 -34.33 35.53
CA THR A 76 7.09 -34.00 36.15
C THR A 76 7.86 -33.01 35.29
N ASN A 77 7.84 -33.19 33.97
CA ASN A 77 8.65 -32.44 33.02
C ASN A 77 7.93 -31.22 32.41
N GLY A 78 6.64 -31.04 32.74
CA GLY A 78 5.80 -29.97 32.18
C GLY A 78 5.19 -30.34 30.82
N ILE A 79 4.09 -29.66 30.52
CA ILE A 79 3.32 -29.77 29.27
C ILE A 79 3.96 -28.85 28.23
N PRO A 80 4.31 -29.34 27.02
CA PRO A 80 4.82 -28.52 25.93
C PRO A 80 3.86 -27.42 25.47
N ASP A 81 4.38 -26.30 24.97
CA ASP A 81 3.62 -25.16 24.45
C ASP A 81 2.54 -25.53 23.41
N ILE A 82 2.86 -26.44 22.48
CA ILE A 82 1.91 -26.96 21.49
C ILE A 82 0.76 -27.73 22.18
N ALA A 83 1.07 -28.56 23.17
CA ALA A 83 0.06 -29.33 23.90
C ALA A 83 -0.84 -28.44 24.77
N ILE A 84 -0.30 -27.34 25.33
CA ILE A 84 -1.09 -26.33 26.05
C ILE A 84 -2.16 -25.73 25.12
N ALA A 85 -1.81 -25.41 23.87
CA ALA A 85 -2.74 -24.88 22.89
C ALA A 85 -3.93 -25.83 22.68
N ILE A 86 -3.65 -27.12 22.51
CA ILE A 86 -4.67 -28.17 22.31
C ILE A 86 -5.55 -28.35 23.54
N ILE A 87 -4.96 -28.38 24.73
CA ILE A 87 -5.72 -28.49 25.99
C ILE A 87 -6.65 -27.30 26.16
N LEU A 88 -6.19 -26.09 25.85
CA LEU A 88 -7.01 -24.88 25.93
C LEU A 88 -8.14 -24.89 24.91
N ASP A 89 -7.88 -25.34 23.69
CA ASP A 89 -8.91 -25.44 22.66
C ASP A 89 -9.99 -26.47 23.04
N TYR A 90 -9.58 -27.62 23.58
CA TYR A 90 -10.49 -28.62 24.12
C TYR A 90 -11.42 -28.05 25.20
N TYR A 91 -10.88 -27.36 26.22
CA TYR A 91 -11.71 -26.74 27.27
C TYR A 91 -12.44 -25.47 26.81
N ALA A 92 -12.11 -24.89 25.66
CA ALA A 92 -12.85 -23.77 25.09
C ALA A 92 -14.09 -24.23 24.31
N HIS A 93 -14.00 -25.37 23.61
CA HIS A 93 -14.97 -25.77 22.58
C HIS A 93 -15.48 -27.22 22.69
N GLU A 94 -14.66 -28.19 23.10
CA GLU A 94 -14.96 -29.62 22.94
C GLU A 94 -15.28 -30.38 24.25
N ALA A 95 -14.97 -29.80 25.41
CA ALA A 95 -15.22 -30.42 26.72
C ALA A 95 -16.71 -30.48 27.14
N GLY A 96 -17.64 -30.11 26.25
CA GLY A 96 -19.08 -30.13 26.49
C GLY A 96 -19.49 -29.26 27.68
N ARG A 97 -20.11 -29.87 28.71
CA ARG A 97 -20.50 -29.15 29.94
C ARG A 97 -19.32 -28.62 30.76
N TYR A 98 -18.12 -29.09 30.48
CA TYR A 98 -16.88 -28.67 31.15
C TYR A 98 -16.14 -27.56 30.38
N CYS A 99 -16.72 -27.05 29.29
CA CYS A 99 -16.15 -25.91 28.61
C CYS A 99 -16.16 -24.67 29.51
N THR A 100 -15.04 -23.95 29.57
CA THR A 100 -14.90 -22.78 30.43
C THR A 100 -14.86 -21.50 29.61
N LYS A 101 -15.41 -20.42 30.17
CA LYS A 101 -15.30 -19.08 29.56
C LYS A 101 -13.85 -18.61 29.53
N GLN A 102 -13.05 -19.05 30.51
CA GLN A 102 -11.65 -18.68 30.63
C GLN A 102 -10.79 -19.27 29.51
N ALA A 103 -10.88 -20.58 29.28
CA ALA A 103 -10.14 -21.26 28.22
C ALA A 103 -10.44 -20.61 26.87
N ARG A 104 -11.70 -20.19 26.63
CA ARG A 104 -12.09 -19.48 25.41
C ARG A 104 -11.43 -18.11 25.25
N LEU A 105 -11.33 -17.34 26.34
CA LEU A 105 -10.67 -16.03 26.30
C LEU A 105 -9.15 -16.17 26.08
N VAL A 106 -8.52 -17.11 26.79
CA VAL A 106 -7.09 -17.40 26.65
C VAL A 106 -6.78 -17.94 25.25
N CYS A 107 -7.56 -18.89 24.75
CA CYS A 107 -7.43 -19.44 23.40
C CYS A 107 -7.54 -18.33 22.34
N LYS A 108 -8.50 -17.41 22.46
CA LYS A 108 -8.60 -16.24 21.57
C LYS A 108 -7.37 -15.34 21.62
N ALA A 109 -6.83 -15.07 22.81
CA ALA A 109 -5.60 -14.29 22.96
C ALA A 109 -4.39 -15.01 22.32
N PHE A 110 -4.29 -16.32 22.50
CA PHE A 110 -3.23 -17.14 21.94
C PHE A 110 -3.33 -17.33 20.42
N ASN A 111 -4.51 -17.27 19.81
CA ASN A 111 -4.64 -17.27 18.35
C ASN A 111 -4.03 -16.02 17.69
N THR A 112 -3.92 -14.91 18.42
CA THR A 112 -3.34 -13.67 17.87
C THR A 112 -1.80 -13.67 17.93
N ILE A 113 -1.21 -14.22 19.00
CA ILE A 113 0.24 -14.11 19.28
C ILE A 113 0.95 -15.46 19.09
N GLY A 114 0.26 -16.57 19.31
CA GLY A 114 0.81 -17.92 19.41
C GLY A 114 1.33 -18.23 20.82
N VAL A 115 1.02 -19.42 21.34
CA VAL A 115 1.41 -19.85 22.71
C VAL A 115 2.92 -19.76 22.92
N ARG A 116 3.71 -20.18 21.91
CA ARG A 116 5.17 -20.15 21.99
C ARG A 116 5.73 -18.73 22.10
N ALA A 117 5.28 -17.82 21.25
CA ALA A 117 5.72 -16.43 21.28
C ALA A 117 5.29 -15.74 22.57
N TRP A 118 4.08 -16.05 23.05
CA TRP A 118 3.59 -15.54 24.34
C TRP A 118 4.45 -16.03 25.53
N ILE A 119 4.81 -17.32 25.56
CA ILE A 119 5.70 -17.86 26.60
C ILE A 119 7.09 -17.19 26.53
N GLN A 120 7.63 -16.99 25.31
CA GLN A 120 8.91 -16.33 25.12
C GLN A 120 8.89 -14.88 25.61
N ASP A 121 7.83 -14.13 25.32
CA ASP A 121 7.66 -12.74 25.73
C ASP A 121 7.62 -12.59 27.26
N ILE A 122 6.84 -13.42 27.95
CA ILE A 122 6.72 -13.38 29.43
C ILE A 122 8.06 -13.67 30.13
N LEU A 123 8.84 -14.59 29.56
CA LEU A 123 10.14 -14.98 30.09
C LEU A 123 11.29 -14.13 29.58
N GLY A 124 11.02 -13.13 28.73
CA GLY A 124 12.06 -12.30 28.11
C GLY A 124 13.06 -13.09 27.28
N TRP A 125 12.63 -14.21 26.69
CA TRP A 125 13.52 -15.06 25.90
C TRP A 125 13.89 -14.38 24.59
N VAL A 126 15.19 -14.20 24.39
CA VAL A 126 15.74 -13.70 23.13
C VAL A 126 16.42 -14.86 22.43
N LYS A 127 16.12 -15.05 21.14
CA LYS A 127 16.73 -16.09 20.33
C LYS A 127 18.26 -15.94 20.35
N PRO A 128 19.03 -16.94 20.83
CA PRO A 128 20.48 -16.86 20.77
C PRO A 128 20.92 -16.78 19.29
N PRO A 129 21.92 -15.95 18.95
CA PRO A 129 22.43 -15.88 17.59
C PRO A 129 22.86 -17.28 17.16
N THR A 130 22.30 -17.76 16.06
CA THR A 130 22.49 -19.13 15.57
C THR A 130 23.97 -19.40 15.34
N VAL A 131 24.63 -20.12 16.26
CA VAL A 131 25.98 -20.64 16.02
C VAL A 131 25.81 -21.88 15.15
N GLN A 132 25.88 -21.68 13.83
CA GLN A 132 26.04 -22.79 12.88
C GLN A 132 27.40 -23.46 13.18
N GLN A 133 27.45 -24.79 13.13
CA GLN A 133 28.67 -25.59 13.35
C GLN A 133 29.86 -24.99 12.57
N PRO A 134 31.09 -25.03 13.11
CA PRO A 134 32.22 -24.31 12.50
C PRO A 134 32.48 -24.82 11.09
N GLN A 135 32.03 -24.07 10.09
CA GLN A 135 32.42 -24.22 8.70
C GLN A 135 33.94 -24.08 8.65
N SER A 136 34.61 -24.98 7.93
CA SER A 136 36.06 -24.86 7.77
C SER A 136 36.40 -23.48 7.18
N PRO A 137 37.53 -22.85 7.54
CA PRO A 137 37.92 -21.56 6.96
C PRO A 137 37.92 -21.55 5.43
N ILE A 138 38.13 -22.71 4.80
CA ILE A 138 38.08 -22.92 3.35
C ILE A 138 36.65 -22.82 2.80
N GLU A 139 35.65 -23.38 3.47
CA GLU A 139 34.25 -23.27 3.06
C GLU A 139 33.74 -21.83 3.15
N ILE A 140 34.14 -21.08 4.18
CA ILE A 140 33.79 -19.65 4.32
C ILE A 140 34.37 -18.84 3.16
N ILE A 141 35.64 -19.06 2.83
CA ILE A 141 36.30 -18.37 1.70
C ILE A 141 35.60 -18.72 0.38
N LEU A 142 35.27 -20.00 0.17
CA LEU A 142 34.59 -20.43 -1.05
C LEU A 142 33.18 -19.84 -1.17
N GLN A 143 32.41 -19.83 -0.08
CA GLN A 143 31.07 -19.25 -0.06
C GLN A 143 31.10 -17.74 -0.31
N ASN A 144 32.06 -17.03 0.29
CA ASN A 144 32.25 -15.60 0.04
C ASN A 144 32.65 -15.32 -1.41
N ALA A 145 33.52 -16.14 -2.00
CA ALA A 145 33.91 -16.02 -3.40
C ALA A 145 32.73 -16.27 -4.36
N GLN A 146 31.89 -17.27 -4.08
CA GLN A 146 30.68 -17.55 -4.85
C GLN A 146 29.69 -16.38 -4.77
N ASN A 147 29.49 -15.83 -3.57
CA ASN A 147 28.63 -14.65 -3.37
C ASN A 147 29.15 -13.45 -4.17
N LEU A 148 30.46 -13.20 -4.17
CA LEU A 148 31.07 -12.11 -4.94
C LEU A 148 30.87 -12.29 -6.45
N VAL A 149 31.00 -13.52 -6.97
CA VAL A 149 30.75 -13.82 -8.39
C VAL A 149 29.28 -13.58 -8.75
N ALA A 150 28.35 -14.02 -7.90
CA ALA A 150 26.92 -13.80 -8.11
C ALA A 150 26.56 -12.30 -8.12
N ILE A 151 27.15 -11.52 -7.20
CA ILE A 151 26.97 -10.06 -7.15
C ILE A 151 27.51 -9.42 -8.44
N ALA A 152 28.71 -9.80 -8.89
CA ALA A 152 29.30 -9.25 -10.11
C ALA A 152 28.45 -9.54 -11.37
N GLN A 153 27.90 -10.76 -11.47
CA GLN A 153 26.99 -11.13 -12.56
C GLN A 153 25.71 -10.30 -12.54
N GLN A 154 25.10 -10.15 -11.36
CA GLN A 154 23.88 -9.36 -11.20
C GLN A 154 24.09 -7.88 -11.55
N LEU A 155 25.24 -7.31 -11.18
CA LEU A 155 25.59 -5.92 -11.54
C LEU A 155 25.75 -5.76 -13.05
N PHE A 156 26.41 -6.71 -13.72
CA PHE A 156 26.54 -6.67 -15.18
C PHE A 156 25.18 -6.75 -15.89
N GLU A 157 24.29 -7.62 -15.43
CA GLU A 157 22.93 -7.72 -15.96
C GLU A 157 22.12 -6.43 -15.75
N GLN A 158 22.29 -5.78 -14.60
CA GLN A 158 21.67 -4.49 -14.33
C GLN A 158 22.19 -3.39 -15.27
N ASP A 159 23.50 -3.32 -15.49
CA ASP A 159 24.10 -2.36 -16.42
C ASP A 159 23.60 -2.58 -17.85
N CYS A 160 23.51 -3.83 -18.30
CA CYS A 160 22.94 -4.18 -19.60
C CYS A 160 21.49 -3.69 -19.72
N ARG A 161 20.65 -4.00 -18.73
CA ARG A 161 19.24 -3.58 -18.70
C ARG A 161 19.11 -2.05 -18.69
N GLN A 162 19.99 -1.37 -17.95
CA GLN A 162 19.97 0.09 -17.87
C GLN A 162 20.27 0.73 -19.23
N ARG A 163 21.27 0.22 -19.96
CA ARG A 163 21.61 0.73 -21.31
C ARG A 163 20.48 0.54 -22.30
N GLU A 164 19.79 -0.61 -22.27
CA GLU A 164 18.63 -0.87 -23.13
C GLU A 164 17.49 0.12 -22.85
N LEU A 165 17.21 0.39 -21.57
CA LEU A 165 16.20 1.37 -21.17
C LEU A 165 16.56 2.79 -21.62
N GLU A 166 17.83 3.20 -21.47
CA GLU A 166 18.31 4.51 -21.93
C GLU A 166 18.14 4.67 -23.44
N GLN A 167 18.44 3.63 -24.23
CA GLN A 167 18.22 3.63 -25.68
C GLN A 167 16.74 3.73 -26.04
N ALA A 168 15.87 3.00 -25.34
CA ALA A 168 14.43 3.04 -25.56
C ALA A 168 13.83 4.44 -25.25
N ILE A 169 14.27 5.06 -24.15
CA ILE A 169 13.85 6.41 -23.77
C ILE A 169 14.27 7.41 -24.85
N LEU A 170 15.52 7.34 -25.32
CA LEU A 170 16.03 8.25 -26.35
C LEU A 170 15.25 8.08 -27.67
N ALA A 171 14.97 6.85 -28.08
CA ALA A 171 14.15 6.58 -29.26
C ALA A 171 12.73 7.15 -29.13
N GLN A 172 12.11 6.99 -27.96
CA GLN A 172 10.79 7.56 -27.67
C GLN A 172 10.80 9.09 -27.69
N GLN A 173 11.83 9.72 -27.11
CA GLN A 173 11.98 11.17 -27.13
C GLN A 173 12.10 11.72 -28.56
N ASN A 174 12.92 11.08 -29.40
CA ASN A 174 13.05 11.45 -30.81
C ASN A 174 11.71 11.34 -31.56
N LEU A 175 10.95 10.25 -31.32
CA LEU A 175 9.63 10.10 -31.92
C LEU A 175 8.66 11.20 -31.45
N ASN A 176 8.64 11.50 -30.16
CA ASN A 176 7.80 12.56 -29.61
C ASN A 176 8.15 13.92 -30.19
N GLN A 177 9.43 14.24 -30.38
CA GLN A 177 9.85 15.48 -31.04
C GLN A 177 9.35 15.54 -32.48
N GLN A 178 9.45 14.45 -33.24
CA GLN A 178 8.92 14.38 -34.61
C GLN A 178 7.41 14.58 -34.64
N LEU A 179 6.68 13.96 -33.72
CA LEU A 179 5.23 14.15 -33.58
C LEU A 179 4.88 15.60 -33.26
N GLN A 180 5.59 16.23 -32.33
CA GLN A 180 5.39 17.65 -31.99
C GLN A 180 5.62 18.56 -33.20
N HIS A 181 6.67 18.31 -33.99
CA HIS A 181 6.90 19.07 -35.22
C HIS A 181 5.78 18.91 -36.25
N ARG A 182 5.28 17.68 -36.43
CA ARG A 182 4.16 17.40 -37.33
C ARG A 182 2.86 18.04 -36.84
N LEU A 183 2.57 17.97 -35.55
CA LEU A 183 1.40 18.60 -34.95
C LEU A 183 1.43 20.11 -35.17
N LYS A 184 2.57 20.76 -34.90
CA LYS A 184 2.73 22.20 -35.14
C LYS A 184 2.51 22.59 -36.60
N ALA A 185 2.98 21.78 -37.55
CA ALA A 185 2.74 22.03 -38.97
C ALA A 185 1.25 21.91 -39.33
N VAL A 186 0.55 20.93 -38.76
CA VAL A 186 -0.90 20.76 -38.93
C VAL A 186 -1.67 21.92 -38.32
N GLU A 187 -1.30 22.38 -37.12
CA GLU A 187 -1.91 23.55 -36.47
C GLU A 187 -1.79 24.80 -37.34
N VAL A 188 -0.59 25.07 -37.87
CA VAL A 188 -0.37 26.21 -38.78
C VAL A 188 -1.23 26.10 -40.05
N GLU A 189 -1.34 24.92 -40.65
CA GLU A 189 -2.17 24.74 -41.84
C GLU A 189 -3.67 24.84 -41.52
N GLN A 190 -4.09 24.34 -40.37
CA GLN A 190 -5.46 24.46 -39.89
C GLN A 190 -5.84 25.94 -39.66
N ASP A 191 -4.94 26.74 -39.08
CA ASP A 191 -5.14 28.18 -38.92
C ASP A 191 -5.26 28.90 -40.28
N ARG A 192 -4.45 28.51 -41.27
CA ARG A 192 -4.53 29.03 -42.64
C ARG A 192 -5.87 28.70 -43.31
N VAL A 193 -6.39 27.48 -43.12
CA VAL A 193 -7.67 27.04 -43.71
C VAL A 193 -8.86 27.67 -43.00
N ASN A 194 -8.86 27.72 -41.66
CA ASN A 194 -9.96 28.25 -40.87
C ASN A 194 -10.02 29.77 -40.92
N THR A 195 -8.87 30.44 -41.14
CA THR A 195 -8.80 31.90 -41.16
C THR A 195 -8.00 32.43 -42.36
N PRO A 196 -8.44 32.20 -43.61
CA PRO A 196 -7.66 32.49 -44.81
C PRO A 196 -7.28 33.98 -45.00
N CYS A 197 -8.05 34.89 -44.42
CA CYS A 197 -7.81 36.34 -44.46
C CYS A 197 -7.26 36.93 -43.14
N GLY A 198 -6.85 36.09 -42.19
CA GLY A 198 -6.43 36.48 -40.84
C GLY A 198 -7.62 36.79 -39.91
N HIS A 199 -7.38 36.83 -38.60
CA HIS A 199 -8.42 37.09 -37.61
C HIS A 199 -8.97 38.52 -37.74
N LYS A 200 -10.04 38.67 -38.53
CA LYS A 200 -10.77 39.92 -38.70
C LYS A 200 -12.08 39.86 -37.93
N TYR A 201 -12.33 40.88 -37.12
CA TYR A 201 -13.52 40.96 -36.29
C TYR A 201 -14.25 42.29 -36.54
N SER A 202 -15.56 42.30 -36.30
CA SER A 202 -16.27 43.56 -36.14
C SER A 202 -15.93 44.17 -34.77
N VAL A 203 -16.12 45.49 -34.62
CA VAL A 203 -15.86 46.17 -33.33
C VAL A 203 -16.68 45.55 -32.19
N VAL A 204 -17.93 45.18 -32.45
CA VAL A 204 -18.82 44.52 -31.48
C VAL A 204 -18.39 43.07 -31.25
N GLY A 205 -18.02 42.34 -32.30
CA GLY A 205 -17.54 40.97 -32.19
C GLY A 205 -16.25 40.87 -31.34
N PHE A 206 -15.33 41.81 -31.52
CA PHE A 206 -14.11 41.89 -30.72
C PHE A 206 -14.39 42.31 -29.27
N ALA A 207 -15.28 43.28 -29.04
CA ALA A 207 -15.67 43.66 -27.68
C ALA A 207 -16.27 42.48 -26.92
N ASN A 208 -17.18 41.73 -27.54
CA ASN A 208 -17.77 40.52 -26.96
C ASN A 208 -16.73 39.44 -26.68
N LEU A 209 -15.77 39.24 -27.59
CA LEU A 209 -14.66 38.28 -27.43
C LEU A 209 -13.75 38.65 -26.25
N GLN A 210 -13.61 39.95 -25.96
CA GLN A 210 -12.87 40.47 -24.81
C GLN A 210 -13.74 40.61 -23.54
N GLY A 211 -15.01 40.21 -23.59
CA GLY A 211 -15.96 40.34 -22.47
C GLY A 211 -16.35 41.78 -22.12
N LEU A 212 -16.21 42.72 -23.07
CA LEU A 212 -16.53 44.13 -22.90
C LEU A 212 -17.92 44.46 -23.45
N GLU A 213 -18.76 45.10 -22.64
CA GLU A 213 -20.02 45.69 -23.10
C GLU A 213 -19.77 47.09 -23.67
N ILE A 214 -20.15 47.31 -24.93
CA ILE A 214 -20.05 48.62 -25.59
C ILE A 214 -21.41 49.08 -26.11
N SER A 215 -21.69 50.38 -25.99
CA SER A 215 -22.90 50.96 -26.58
C SER A 215 -22.80 51.06 -28.10
N VAL A 216 -23.95 51.15 -28.79
CA VAL A 216 -24.01 51.34 -30.25
C VAL A 216 -23.24 52.60 -30.70
N LYS A 217 -23.29 53.66 -29.89
CA LYS A 217 -22.60 54.93 -30.17
C LYS A 217 -21.08 54.77 -30.08
N GLU A 218 -20.59 54.06 -29.06
CA GLU A 218 -19.16 53.76 -28.88
C GLU A 218 -18.65 52.82 -29.96
N ALA A 219 -19.43 51.79 -30.32
CA ALA A 219 -19.12 50.89 -31.43
C ALA A 219 -18.95 51.66 -32.74
N GLY A 220 -19.84 52.63 -33.03
CA GLY A 220 -19.74 53.50 -34.19
C GLY A 220 -18.51 54.42 -34.16
N ALA A 221 -18.19 55.01 -33.01
CA ALA A 221 -16.99 55.84 -32.86
C ALA A 221 -15.70 55.04 -33.04
N LYS A 222 -15.59 53.87 -32.40
CA LYS A 222 -14.46 52.94 -32.52
C LYS A 222 -14.33 52.39 -33.94
N GLY A 223 -15.45 52.10 -34.62
CA GLY A 223 -15.44 51.67 -36.02
C GLY A 223 -14.87 52.73 -36.97
N ARG A 224 -15.16 54.02 -36.74
CA ARG A 224 -14.56 55.12 -37.52
C ARG A 224 -13.06 55.26 -37.24
N LYS A 225 -12.64 55.13 -35.97
CA LYS A 225 -11.21 55.12 -35.59
C LYS A 225 -10.46 53.95 -36.26
N ALA A 226 -11.01 52.75 -36.18
CA ALA A 226 -10.46 51.55 -36.83
C ALA A 226 -10.35 51.72 -38.34
N SER A 227 -11.41 52.24 -39.00
CA SER A 227 -11.38 52.56 -40.43
C SER A 227 -10.30 53.58 -40.79
N ALA A 228 -10.09 54.61 -39.96
CA ALA A 228 -9.04 55.60 -40.19
C ALA A 228 -7.63 55.00 -40.04
N LEU A 229 -7.41 54.15 -39.03
CA LEU A 229 -6.14 53.45 -38.82
C LEU A 229 -5.83 52.47 -39.96
N CYS A 230 -6.80 51.66 -40.39
CA CYS A 230 -6.63 50.77 -41.54
C CYS A 230 -6.25 51.54 -42.81
N ARG A 231 -6.94 52.67 -43.10
CA ARG A 231 -6.60 53.51 -44.27
C ARG A 231 -5.20 54.12 -44.16
N LYS A 232 -4.80 54.56 -42.97
CA LYS A 232 -3.46 55.11 -42.71
C LYS A 232 -2.36 54.06 -42.93
N GLN A 233 -2.65 52.81 -42.60
CA GLN A 233 -1.72 51.68 -42.74
C GLN A 233 -1.85 50.94 -44.09
N GLY A 234 -2.70 51.42 -45.00
CA GLY A 234 -2.90 50.78 -46.32
C GLY A 234 -3.60 49.42 -46.28
N ILE A 235 -4.32 49.10 -45.19
CA ILE A 235 -5.02 47.82 -44.99
C ILE A 235 -6.42 47.90 -45.57
N GLU A 236 -6.79 46.91 -46.39
CA GLU A 236 -8.14 46.79 -46.95
C GLU A 236 -9.17 46.37 -45.88
N ILE A 237 -10.30 47.09 -45.83
CA ILE A 237 -11.39 46.87 -44.88
C ILE A 237 -12.49 46.08 -45.57
N GLU A 238 -12.67 44.83 -45.14
CA GLU A 238 -13.80 44.01 -45.57
C GLU A 238 -15.10 44.47 -44.90
N ARG A 239 -16.24 44.23 -45.56
CA ARG A 239 -17.56 44.59 -45.01
C ARG A 239 -18.52 43.42 -45.13
N ILE A 240 -19.17 43.10 -44.01
CA ILE A 240 -20.23 42.09 -43.93
C ILE A 240 -21.58 42.79 -43.74
N HIS A 241 -22.64 42.19 -44.28
CA HIS A 241 -24.00 42.63 -44.03
C HIS A 241 -24.52 42.05 -42.71
N ASP A 242 -24.83 42.92 -41.76
CA ASP A 242 -25.49 42.63 -40.50
C ASP A 242 -26.97 43.06 -40.59
N PRO A 243 -27.94 42.17 -40.28
CA PRO A 243 -29.37 42.50 -40.34
C PRO A 243 -29.80 43.68 -39.45
N ARG A 244 -29.07 43.96 -38.37
CA ARG A 244 -29.37 45.04 -37.41
C ARG A 244 -28.68 46.35 -37.78
N PHE A 245 -27.46 46.30 -38.31
CA PHE A 245 -26.60 47.46 -38.49
C PHE A 245 -26.22 47.77 -39.95
N GLY A 246 -26.70 46.99 -40.92
CA GLY A 246 -26.39 47.17 -42.33
C GLY A 246 -24.97 46.71 -42.66
N LYS A 247 -24.16 47.52 -43.35
CA LYS A 247 -22.79 47.12 -43.73
C LYS A 247 -21.80 47.43 -42.60
N VAL A 248 -21.30 46.39 -41.94
CA VAL A 248 -20.34 46.47 -40.82
C VAL A 248 -18.94 46.12 -41.30
N GLY A 249 -17.94 46.91 -40.92
CA GLY A 249 -16.54 46.67 -41.25
C GLY A 249 -15.92 45.57 -40.38
N LEU A 250 -15.10 44.73 -41.02
CA LEU A 250 -14.21 43.78 -40.36
C LEU A 250 -12.79 44.33 -40.35
N TYR A 251 -12.15 44.28 -39.19
CA TYR A 251 -10.83 44.84 -38.97
C TYR A 251 -9.90 43.77 -38.39
N PRO A 252 -8.60 43.77 -38.74
CA PRO A 252 -7.62 42.89 -38.10
C PRO A 252 -7.59 43.10 -36.59
N GLU A 253 -7.34 42.02 -35.86
CA GLU A 253 -7.21 42.04 -34.40
C GLU A 253 -6.23 43.11 -33.89
N SER A 254 -5.07 43.27 -34.54
CA SER A 254 -4.05 44.28 -34.17
C SER A 254 -4.59 45.72 -34.14
N ILE A 255 -5.44 46.08 -35.11
CA ILE A 255 -6.06 47.40 -35.20
C ILE A 255 -7.10 47.58 -34.09
N LEU A 256 -7.88 46.54 -33.82
CA LEU A 256 -8.90 46.58 -32.77
C LEU A 256 -8.27 46.70 -31.39
N VAL A 257 -7.19 45.95 -31.12
CA VAL A 257 -6.41 46.09 -29.88
C VAL A 257 -5.93 47.54 -29.69
N GLU A 258 -5.42 48.20 -30.73
CA GLU A 258 -4.99 49.60 -30.66
C GLU A 258 -6.14 50.57 -30.38
N VAL A 259 -7.29 50.39 -31.05
CA VAL A 259 -8.50 51.22 -30.87
C VAL A 259 -9.11 51.08 -29.48
N PHE A 260 -9.04 49.89 -28.88
CA PHE A 260 -9.56 49.63 -27.54
C PHE A 260 -8.57 50.03 -26.43
N LYS A 261 -7.26 50.00 -26.68
CA LYS A 261 -6.23 50.50 -25.73
C LYS A 261 -6.22 52.02 -25.58
N ALA A 262 -6.54 52.77 -26.64
CA ALA A 262 -6.46 54.23 -26.68
C ALA A 262 -7.43 55.01 -25.77
N GLU A 263 -8.13 54.36 -24.83
CA GLU A 263 -9.08 54.98 -23.88
C GLU A 263 -8.80 54.66 -22.40
N HIS A 264 -7.68 53.99 -22.08
CA HIS A 264 -7.20 53.84 -20.69
C HIS A 264 -6.10 54.86 -20.32
N ASN A 265 -5.95 55.94 -21.09
CA ASN A 265 -5.04 57.06 -20.83
C ASN A 265 -5.81 58.38 -20.86
#